data_AF-A0A7X8SK26-F1
#
_entry.id   AF-A0A7X8SK26-F1
#
_cell.length_a   1.000
_cell.length_b   1.000
_cell.length_c   1.000
_cell.angle_alpha   90.00
_cell.angle_beta   90.00
_cell.angle_gamma   90.00
#
_symmetry.space_group_name_H-M   'P 1'
#
loop_
_entity.id
_entity.type
_entity.pdbx_description
1 polymer ?
#
loop_
_entity_poly.entity_id
_entity_poly.type
_entity_poly.pdbx_seq_one_letter_code
_entity_poly.pdbx_strand_id
1 'polypeptide(L)'
;MKRIIHPLLFLATLVIFSACSSSTSTQEEKEEKKEEIIESITYHTENGKLFKLNKLSEEKVIVITPKKVAYELTRVQVASGVKYADEQKNAFWVKGNEFMWLENDKKASSGIKNLTTDEIVGYYATDFYERRHEGYDWVGVVITDLGHDHLGVEIRSRADKKEQTCFLDAEITKVSNGKYKATLNETVTYFVFDGKNVYIMADEVENNTQLNYFCSGGGSIVNHYHRIIGPLDVNQVGE
;
A
#
# COMPACT_ATOMS: atom_id res chain seq x y z
N MET A 1 -44.85 25.61 -45.96
CA MET A 1 -46.03 25.30 -45.13
C MET A 1 -47.24 26.05 -45.65
N LYS A 2 -48.30 25.31 -45.99
CA LYS A 2 -49.62 25.81 -46.41
C LYS A 2 -50.47 26.13 -45.16
N ARG A 3 -50.95 27.37 -45.11
CA ARG A 3 -52.32 27.84 -44.83
C ARG A 3 -53.27 27.07 -43.88
N ILE A 4 -53.78 27.87 -42.92
CA ILE A 4 -55.19 28.06 -42.50
C ILE A 4 -55.77 27.06 -41.46
N ILE A 5 -56.32 27.59 -40.35
CA ILE A 5 -57.74 27.57 -39.90
C ILE A 5 -57.80 28.11 -38.44
N HIS A 6 -58.39 29.30 -38.25
CA HIS A 6 -59.20 29.68 -37.06
C HIS A 6 -60.62 29.08 -37.27
N PRO A 7 -61.55 28.89 -36.29
CA PRO A 7 -61.80 29.75 -35.11
C PRO A 7 -62.46 29.09 -33.85
N LEU A 8 -62.75 29.94 -32.84
CA LEU A 8 -63.95 30.01 -31.98
C LEU A 8 -64.48 28.84 -31.10
N LEU A 9 -64.56 29.16 -29.79
CA LEU A 9 -65.77 29.20 -28.92
C LEU A 9 -66.30 27.90 -28.23
N PHE A 10 -67.03 28.17 -27.13
CA PHE A 10 -67.79 27.28 -26.22
C PHE A 10 -66.96 26.56 -25.14
N LEU A 11 -67.36 26.46 -23.87
CA LEU A 11 -68.44 27.02 -23.07
C LEU A 11 -68.09 26.67 -21.60
N ALA A 12 -68.44 27.56 -20.69
CA ALA A 12 -68.40 27.31 -19.25
C ALA A 12 -69.31 26.12 -18.85
N THR A 13 -68.87 25.35 -17.84
CA THR A 13 -69.62 24.54 -16.85
C THR A 13 -68.59 23.58 -16.23
N LEU A 14 -68.57 23.17 -14.97
CA LEU A 14 -69.45 23.27 -13.82
C LEU A 14 -68.55 22.97 -12.61
N VAL A 15 -68.65 23.73 -11.53
CA VAL A 15 -68.01 23.38 -10.25
C VAL A 15 -68.77 22.21 -9.64
N ILE A 16 -68.07 21.11 -9.33
CA ILE A 16 -68.53 20.14 -8.34
C ILE A 16 -67.37 19.92 -7.35
N PHE A 17 -67.56 20.45 -6.14
CA PHE A 17 -66.82 20.08 -4.96
C PHE A 17 -67.07 18.60 -4.67
N SER A 18 -66.02 17.78 -4.72
CA SER A 18 -66.00 16.50 -4.02
C SER A 18 -64.82 16.52 -3.06
N ALA A 19 -65.14 16.71 -1.78
CA ALA A 19 -64.20 16.51 -0.69
C ALA A 19 -63.90 15.00 -0.63
N CYS A 20 -62.72 14.61 -1.09
CA CYS A 20 -62.18 13.28 -0.87
C CYS A 20 -60.89 13.43 -0.07
N SER A 21 -60.95 12.92 1.15
CA SER A 21 -59.88 12.87 2.14
C SER A 21 -58.70 12.08 1.57
N SER A 22 -57.76 12.76 0.93
CA SER A 22 -56.46 12.17 0.58
C SER A 22 -55.54 12.32 1.77
N SER A 23 -55.38 11.20 2.49
CA SER A 23 -54.24 10.93 3.35
C SER A 23 -52.96 11.35 2.63
N THR A 24 -52.34 12.43 3.08
CA THR A 24 -51.00 12.84 2.68
C THR A 24 -50.04 11.79 3.24
N SER A 25 -49.77 10.75 2.46
CA SER A 25 -48.62 9.89 2.70
C SER A 25 -47.39 10.71 2.33
N THR A 26 -46.74 11.27 3.34
CA THR A 26 -45.38 11.78 3.26
C THR A 26 -44.49 10.61 2.86
N GLN A 27 -44.15 10.51 1.57
CA GLN A 27 -43.06 9.65 1.13
C GLN A 27 -41.77 10.36 1.53
N GLU A 28 -41.19 9.93 2.64
CA GLU A 28 -39.79 10.18 2.98
C GLU A 28 -38.94 9.50 1.90
N GLU A 29 -38.48 10.28 0.93
CA GLU A 29 -37.42 9.90 0.01
C GLU A 29 -36.14 9.72 0.84
N LYS A 30 -35.86 8.47 1.22
CA LYS A 30 -34.67 8.08 1.97
C LYS A 30 -33.47 8.22 1.04
N GLU A 31 -32.84 9.38 1.07
CA GLU A 31 -31.59 9.69 0.37
C GLU A 31 -30.54 8.63 0.77
N GLU A 32 -30.28 7.69 -0.15
CA GLU A 32 -29.33 6.60 0.03
C GLU A 32 -27.92 7.21 0.01
N LYS A 33 -27.40 7.52 1.19
CA LYS A 33 -26.06 8.07 1.37
C LYS A 33 -25.04 7.06 0.84
N LYS A 34 -24.52 7.32 -0.36
CA LYS A 34 -23.45 6.54 -0.99
C LYS A 34 -22.26 6.49 -0.04
N GLU A 35 -21.93 5.30 0.46
CA GLU A 35 -20.76 5.10 1.31
C GLU A 35 -19.49 5.49 0.53
N GLU A 36 -18.71 6.40 1.12
CA GLU A 36 -17.49 6.93 0.51
C GLU A 36 -16.31 5.97 0.77
N ILE A 37 -15.42 5.84 -0.22
CA ILE A 37 -14.21 5.03 -0.08
C ILE A 37 -13.17 5.86 0.67
N ILE A 38 -12.77 5.39 1.86
CA ILE A 38 -11.79 6.07 2.72
C ILE A 38 -10.34 5.65 2.42
N GLU A 39 -10.15 4.43 1.90
CA GLU A 39 -8.83 3.91 1.54
C GLU A 39 -8.97 2.92 0.38
N SER A 40 -7.99 2.92 -0.53
CA SER A 40 -7.95 1.98 -1.65
C SER A 40 -6.58 1.32 -1.72
N ILE A 41 -6.52 0.04 -1.39
CA ILE A 41 -5.29 -0.77 -1.37
C ILE A 41 -5.30 -1.72 -2.56
N THR A 42 -4.17 -1.83 -3.25
CA THR A 42 -4.00 -2.83 -4.32
C THR A 42 -3.12 -3.96 -3.81
N TYR A 43 -3.50 -5.19 -4.13
CA TYR A 43 -2.72 -6.40 -3.87
C TYR A 43 -2.46 -7.10 -5.19
N HIS A 44 -1.30 -7.75 -5.32
CA HIS A 44 -1.01 -8.63 -6.45
C HIS A 44 -0.81 -10.06 -5.96
N THR A 45 -1.33 -11.01 -6.74
CA THR A 45 -1.08 -12.43 -6.54
C THR A 45 0.32 -12.81 -7.01
N GLU A 46 0.76 -14.00 -6.63
CA GLU A 46 2.03 -14.59 -7.11
C GLU A 46 2.13 -14.66 -8.64
N ASN A 47 1.00 -14.77 -9.35
CA ASN A 47 0.94 -14.75 -10.81
C ASN A 47 0.60 -13.38 -11.42
N GLY A 48 0.79 -12.29 -10.67
CA GLY A 48 0.67 -10.91 -11.15
C GLY A 48 -0.77 -10.39 -11.36
N LYS A 49 -1.79 -11.13 -10.91
CA LYS A 49 -3.19 -10.70 -10.98
C LYS A 49 -3.50 -9.74 -9.82
N LEU A 50 -4.39 -8.78 -10.06
CA LEU A 50 -4.66 -7.71 -9.10
C LEU A 50 -5.98 -7.90 -8.36
N PHE A 51 -5.92 -7.72 -7.05
CA PHE A 51 -7.06 -7.46 -6.18
C PHE A 51 -7.04 -5.99 -5.76
N LYS A 52 -8.22 -5.37 -5.68
CA LYS A 52 -8.36 -4.03 -5.10
C LYS A 52 -9.27 -4.10 -3.89
N LEU A 53 -8.80 -3.64 -2.75
CA LEU A 53 -9.58 -3.53 -1.51
C LEU A 53 -9.89 -2.04 -1.28
N ASN A 54 -11.17 -1.69 -1.41
CA ASN A 54 -11.67 -0.36 -1.07
C ASN A 54 -12.29 -0.44 0.32
N LYS A 55 -11.72 0.25 1.30
CA LYS A 55 -12.34 0.39 2.61
C LYS A 55 -13.42 1.44 2.55
N LEU A 56 -14.61 1.10 3.07
CA LEU A 56 -15.70 2.04 3.32
C LEU A 56 -15.69 2.47 4.79
N SER A 57 -15.28 1.57 5.67
CA SER A 57 -14.97 1.81 7.08
C SER A 57 -13.97 0.75 7.57
N GLU A 58 -13.59 0.80 8.84
CA GLU A 58 -12.82 -0.27 9.48
C GLU A 58 -13.56 -1.61 9.52
N GLU A 59 -14.89 -1.59 9.44
CA GLU A 59 -15.74 -2.77 9.58
C GLU A 59 -16.31 -3.27 8.24
N LYS A 60 -16.17 -2.50 7.15
CA LYS A 60 -16.77 -2.80 5.85
C LYS A 60 -15.84 -2.45 4.69
N VAL A 61 -15.69 -3.39 3.76
CA VAL A 61 -14.84 -3.24 2.57
C VAL A 61 -15.54 -3.75 1.31
N ILE A 62 -15.09 -3.25 0.16
CA ILE A 62 -15.37 -3.81 -1.16
C ILE A 62 -14.09 -4.41 -1.71
N VAL A 63 -14.11 -5.71 -2.02
CA VAL A 63 -13.00 -6.40 -2.68
C VAL A 63 -13.34 -6.61 -4.14
N ILE A 64 -12.55 -6.03 -5.04
CA ILE A 64 -12.64 -6.24 -6.48
C ILE A 64 -11.58 -7.28 -6.87
N THR A 65 -12.05 -8.41 -7.37
CA THR A 65 -11.20 -9.54 -7.78
C THR A 65 -10.56 -9.32 -9.16
N PRO A 66 -9.57 -10.13 -9.56
CA PRO A 66 -9.00 -10.10 -10.91
C PRO A 66 -10.05 -10.28 -12.02
N LYS A 67 -11.13 -11.00 -11.73
CA LYS A 67 -12.27 -11.21 -12.63
C LYS A 67 -13.23 -10.00 -12.70
N LYS A 68 -12.87 -8.88 -12.05
CA LYS A 68 -13.67 -7.65 -11.93
C LYS A 68 -15.01 -7.84 -11.20
N VAL A 69 -15.14 -8.91 -10.42
CA VAL A 69 -16.28 -9.14 -9.53
C VAL A 69 -16.01 -8.44 -8.19
N ALA A 70 -16.98 -7.68 -7.70
CA ALA A 70 -16.93 -6.97 -6.43
C ALA A 70 -17.66 -7.76 -5.33
N TYR A 71 -17.08 -7.79 -4.14
CA TYR A 71 -17.63 -8.44 -2.95
C TYR A 71 -17.70 -7.42 -1.83
N GLU A 72 -18.88 -7.20 -1.27
CA GLU A 72 -19.05 -6.47 -0.02
C GLU A 72 -18.81 -7.42 1.15
N LEU A 73 -17.79 -7.11 1.95
CA LEU A 73 -17.37 -7.94 3.07
C LEU A 73 -17.41 -7.14 4.36
N THR A 74 -17.76 -7.82 5.45
CA THR A 74 -17.76 -7.24 6.80
C THR A 74 -16.65 -7.85 7.63
N ARG A 75 -16.08 -7.06 8.53
CA ARG A 75 -14.96 -7.52 9.38
C ARG A 75 -15.44 -8.63 10.31
N VAL A 76 -14.62 -9.67 10.44
CA VAL A 76 -14.84 -10.78 11.37
C VAL A 76 -13.64 -10.94 12.29
N GLN A 77 -13.92 -11.20 13.56
CA GLN A 77 -12.88 -11.39 14.57
C GLN A 77 -12.10 -12.69 14.31
N VAL A 78 -10.77 -12.60 14.37
CA VAL A 78 -9.84 -13.71 14.16
C VAL A 78 -8.65 -13.57 15.10
N ALA A 79 -7.95 -14.68 15.37
CA ALA A 79 -6.82 -14.70 16.29
C ALA A 79 -5.60 -13.88 15.81
N SER A 80 -5.46 -13.68 14.49
CA SER A 80 -4.34 -12.93 13.91
C SER A 80 -4.76 -12.29 12.59
N GLY A 81 -4.26 -11.07 12.34
CA GLY A 81 -4.54 -10.32 11.12
C GLY A 81 -5.94 -9.71 11.12
N VAL A 82 -6.36 -9.24 9.94
CA VAL A 82 -7.67 -8.62 9.72
C VAL A 82 -8.40 -9.41 8.65
N LYS A 83 -9.55 -10.00 9.00
CA LYS A 83 -10.36 -10.80 8.09
C LYS A 83 -11.68 -10.09 7.83
N TYR A 84 -12.09 -10.03 6.57
CA TYR A 84 -13.42 -9.63 6.13
C TYR A 84 -14.10 -10.80 5.45
N ALA A 85 -15.38 -11.03 5.69
CA ALA A 85 -16.15 -12.13 5.10
C ALA A 85 -17.60 -11.75 4.79
N ASP A 86 -18.23 -12.53 3.91
CA ASP A 86 -19.67 -12.50 3.63
C ASP A 86 -20.38 -13.77 4.12
N GLU A 87 -21.72 -13.80 3.97
CA GLU A 87 -22.54 -14.95 4.35
C GLU A 87 -22.28 -16.19 3.49
N GLN A 88 -21.79 -16.01 2.26
CA GLN A 88 -21.41 -17.08 1.34
C GLN A 88 -20.02 -17.67 1.65
N LYS A 89 -19.41 -17.26 2.77
CA LYS A 89 -18.07 -17.69 3.21
C LYS A 89 -16.96 -17.31 2.23
N ASN A 90 -17.15 -16.30 1.40
CA ASN A 90 -16.01 -15.65 0.76
C ASN A 90 -15.31 -14.79 1.81
N ALA A 91 -13.99 -14.73 1.76
CA ALA A 91 -13.24 -13.96 2.74
C ALA A 91 -11.95 -13.37 2.18
N PHE A 92 -11.63 -12.17 2.62
CA PHE A 92 -10.37 -11.49 2.37
C PHE A 92 -9.64 -11.33 3.70
N TRP A 93 -8.52 -12.04 3.87
CA TRP A 93 -7.75 -12.07 5.10
C TRP A 93 -6.37 -11.47 4.88
N VAL A 94 -6.04 -10.43 5.64
CA VAL A 94 -4.78 -9.69 5.57
C VAL A 94 -3.94 -9.96 6.81
N LYS A 95 -2.66 -10.23 6.62
CA LYS A 95 -1.66 -10.36 7.69
C LYS A 95 -0.37 -9.62 7.28
N GLY A 96 -0.13 -8.45 7.87
CA GLY A 96 0.93 -7.57 7.40
C GLY A 96 0.65 -7.11 5.97
N ASN A 97 1.59 -7.36 5.05
CA ASN A 97 1.38 -7.10 3.62
C ASN A 97 0.77 -8.29 2.87
N GLU A 98 0.69 -9.46 3.48
CA GLU A 98 0.14 -10.63 2.82
C GLU A 98 -1.38 -10.59 2.82
N PHE A 99 -1.99 -11.08 1.75
CA PHE A 99 -3.42 -11.36 1.71
C PHE A 99 -3.70 -12.80 1.30
N MET A 100 -4.85 -13.27 1.73
CA MET A 100 -5.46 -14.52 1.30
C MET A 100 -6.90 -14.25 0.89
N TRP A 101 -7.26 -14.72 -0.31
CA TRP A 101 -8.62 -14.73 -0.82
C TRP A 101 -9.20 -16.13 -0.69
N LEU A 102 -10.36 -16.24 -0.06
CA LEU A 102 -11.12 -17.47 0.07
C LEU A 102 -12.42 -17.33 -0.70
N GLU A 103 -12.76 -18.36 -1.49
CA GLU A 103 -14.08 -18.52 -2.12
C GLU A 103 -14.76 -19.73 -1.49
N ASN A 104 -15.95 -19.55 -0.91
CA ASN A 104 -16.67 -20.59 -0.20
C ASN A 104 -15.79 -21.35 0.82
N ASP A 105 -15.06 -20.61 1.67
CA ASP A 105 -14.16 -21.12 2.72
C ASP A 105 -12.92 -21.89 2.22
N LYS A 106 -12.67 -21.90 0.90
CA LYS A 106 -11.46 -22.51 0.32
C LYS A 106 -10.51 -21.43 -0.19
N LYS A 107 -9.22 -21.57 0.15
CA LYS A 107 -8.17 -20.69 -0.39
C LYS A 107 -8.22 -20.71 -1.92
N ALA A 108 -8.54 -19.58 -2.51
CA ALA A 108 -8.60 -19.37 -3.95
C ALA A 108 -7.38 -18.58 -4.46
N SER A 109 -6.84 -17.68 -3.64
CA SER A 109 -5.64 -16.91 -4.00
C SER A 109 -4.87 -16.42 -2.77
N SER A 110 -3.62 -16.04 -3.00
CA SER A 110 -2.79 -15.30 -2.05
C SER A 110 -1.83 -14.38 -2.80
N GLY A 111 -1.27 -13.43 -2.08
CA GLY A 111 -0.23 -12.56 -2.59
C GLY A 111 0.07 -11.45 -1.61
N ILE A 112 0.60 -10.34 -2.10
CA ILE A 112 1.09 -9.25 -1.25
C ILE A 112 0.55 -7.89 -1.69
N LYS A 113 0.49 -6.97 -0.73
CA LYS A 113 0.12 -5.57 -0.91
C LYS A 113 1.12 -4.90 -1.85
N ASN A 114 0.60 -4.12 -2.79
CA ASN A 114 1.43 -3.18 -3.54
C ASN A 114 1.90 -2.06 -2.62
N LEU A 115 3.21 -1.93 -2.46
CA LEU A 115 3.82 -0.83 -1.74
C LEU A 115 3.82 0.40 -2.65
N THR A 116 3.37 1.50 -2.09
CA THR A 116 3.50 2.83 -2.70
C THR A 116 4.92 3.35 -2.54
N THR A 117 5.32 4.31 -3.38
CA THR A 117 6.63 4.96 -3.25
C THR A 117 6.80 5.62 -1.88
N ASP A 118 5.75 6.23 -1.32
CA ASP A 118 5.77 6.86 0.00
C ASP A 118 6.01 5.85 1.15
N GLU A 119 5.58 4.60 0.98
CA GLU A 119 5.85 3.50 1.91
C GLU A 119 7.28 2.95 1.79
N ILE A 120 8.01 3.34 0.76
CA ILE A 120 9.39 2.88 0.49
C ILE A 120 10.41 4.00 0.78
N VAL A 121 10.13 5.23 0.36
CA VAL A 121 10.98 6.41 0.59
C VAL A 121 11.07 6.73 2.07
N GLY A 122 12.27 7.03 2.54
CA GLY A 122 12.53 7.39 3.93
C GLY A 122 13.88 6.91 4.42
N TYR A 123 13.99 6.83 5.75
CA TYR A 123 15.22 6.54 6.46
C TYR A 123 15.08 5.21 7.19
N TYR A 124 16.10 4.37 7.08
CA TYR A 124 16.18 3.08 7.74
C TYR A 124 17.51 2.96 8.46
N ALA A 125 17.56 2.20 9.53
CA ALA A 125 18.80 1.93 10.23
C ALA A 125 18.79 0.55 10.90
N THR A 126 19.97 0.04 11.24
CA THR A 126 20.11 -1.14 12.09
C THR A 126 19.61 -0.84 13.51
N ASP A 127 19.24 -1.89 14.27
CA ASP A 127 18.72 -1.77 15.64
C ASP A 127 19.60 -0.93 16.57
N PHE A 128 20.91 -0.94 16.34
CA PHE A 128 21.87 -0.19 17.15
C PHE A 128 21.76 1.34 17.02
N TYR A 129 21.05 1.84 16.00
CA TYR A 129 20.82 3.28 15.80
C TYR A 129 20.04 3.93 16.96
N GLU A 130 19.12 3.20 17.59
CA GLU A 130 18.38 3.71 18.76
C GLU A 130 19.32 4.04 19.93
N ARG A 131 20.46 3.35 20.00
CA ARG A 131 21.49 3.46 21.05
C ARG A 131 22.70 4.27 20.60
N ARG A 132 22.59 5.01 19.50
CA ARG A 132 23.71 5.78 18.93
C ARG A 132 24.34 6.78 19.92
N HIS A 133 23.55 7.34 20.82
CA HIS A 133 24.01 8.27 21.86
C HIS A 133 24.93 7.60 22.90
N GLU A 134 24.80 6.29 23.09
CA GLU A 134 25.66 5.50 23.99
C GLU A 134 27.02 5.15 23.35
N GLY A 135 27.23 5.45 22.07
CA GLY A 135 28.47 5.08 21.36
C GLY A 135 28.38 3.82 20.50
N TYR A 136 27.19 3.25 20.30
CA TYR A 136 27.02 2.09 19.43
C TYR A 136 27.27 2.40 17.96
N ASP A 137 27.84 1.42 17.27
CA ASP A 137 27.99 1.45 15.82
C ASP A 137 26.66 1.13 15.14
N TRP A 138 26.37 1.85 14.07
CA TRP A 138 25.14 1.68 13.31
C TRP A 138 25.40 1.94 11.82
N VAL A 139 24.51 1.39 11.00
CA VAL A 139 24.46 1.65 9.55
C VAL A 139 23.05 2.09 9.20
N GLY A 140 22.96 3.17 8.44
CA GLY A 140 21.72 3.76 7.95
C GLY A 140 21.61 3.65 6.44
N VAL A 141 20.38 3.58 5.97
CA VAL A 141 19.99 3.54 4.56
C VAL A 141 18.97 4.65 4.32
N VAL A 142 19.27 5.55 3.40
CA VAL A 142 18.36 6.60 2.94
C VAL A 142 17.84 6.20 1.57
N ILE A 143 16.53 6.25 1.41
CA ILE A 143 15.85 5.95 0.14
C ILE A 143 15.14 7.20 -0.35
N THR A 144 15.45 7.61 -1.57
CA THR A 144 14.87 8.79 -2.23
C THR A 144 14.14 8.39 -3.52
N ASP A 145 13.07 9.10 -3.86
CA ASP A 145 12.37 8.90 -5.12
C ASP A 145 13.10 9.62 -6.26
N LEU A 146 13.48 8.88 -7.30
CA LEU A 146 14.04 9.44 -8.54
C LEU A 146 13.03 9.38 -9.70
N GLY A 147 11.84 8.81 -9.46
CA GLY A 147 10.79 8.62 -10.45
C GLY A 147 11.06 7.45 -11.41
N HIS A 148 10.08 7.17 -12.27
CA HIS A 148 10.19 6.16 -13.34
C HIS A 148 10.63 4.76 -12.89
N ASP A 149 10.20 4.31 -11.70
CA ASP A 149 10.61 3.03 -11.09
C ASP A 149 12.10 2.96 -10.67
N HIS A 150 12.76 4.12 -10.52
CA HIS A 150 14.10 4.28 -9.94
C HIS A 150 14.04 4.92 -8.56
N LEU A 151 14.93 4.48 -7.67
CA LEU A 151 15.13 5.09 -6.35
C LEU A 151 16.62 5.37 -6.13
N GLY A 152 16.93 6.43 -5.40
CA GLY A 152 18.26 6.67 -4.87
C GLY A 152 18.43 5.90 -3.58
N VAL A 153 19.60 5.30 -3.39
CA VAL A 153 20.00 4.69 -2.12
C VAL A 153 21.33 5.26 -1.65
N GLU A 154 21.33 5.76 -0.42
CA GLU A 154 22.53 6.20 0.27
C GLU A 154 22.72 5.31 1.50
N ILE A 155 23.87 4.65 1.63
CA ILE A 155 24.25 3.90 2.82
C ILE A 155 25.33 4.68 3.54
N ARG A 156 25.12 4.92 4.83
CA ARG A 156 26.05 5.66 5.69
C ARG A 156 26.23 4.90 6.99
N SER A 157 27.47 4.76 7.43
CA SER A 157 27.77 4.37 8.80
C SER A 157 28.07 5.58 9.68
N ARG A 158 28.03 5.35 10.99
CA ARG A 158 28.51 6.29 11.99
C ARG A 158 29.93 6.80 11.69
N ALA A 159 30.15 8.11 11.80
CA ALA A 159 31.43 8.76 11.51
C ALA A 159 31.91 9.81 12.56
N ASP A 160 31.14 10.09 13.62
CA ASP A 160 31.51 11.09 14.65
C ASP A 160 32.61 10.63 15.60
N LYS A 161 32.65 9.34 15.93
CA LYS A 161 33.62 8.76 16.89
C LYS A 161 34.76 7.99 16.23
N LYS A 162 34.58 7.59 14.97
CA LYS A 162 35.50 6.77 14.18
C LYS A 162 35.34 7.10 12.71
N GLU A 163 36.33 6.77 11.90
CA GLU A 163 36.21 6.91 10.44
C GLU A 163 35.02 6.08 9.91
N GLN A 164 34.35 6.64 8.91
CA GLN A 164 33.20 6.01 8.27
C GLN A 164 33.62 4.70 7.62
N THR A 165 32.94 3.61 7.96
CA THR A 165 33.27 2.26 7.44
C THR A 165 32.38 1.80 6.31
N CYS A 166 31.13 2.26 6.27
CA CYS A 166 30.18 2.03 5.18
C CYS A 166 29.81 3.35 4.52
N PHE A 167 30.05 3.44 3.21
CA PHE A 167 29.61 4.54 2.35
C PHE A 167 29.22 3.96 0.99
N LEU A 168 28.02 4.26 0.52
CA LEU A 168 27.55 3.91 -0.81
C LEU A 168 26.53 4.94 -1.26
N ASP A 169 26.66 5.41 -2.49
CA ASP A 169 25.59 6.06 -3.24
C ASP A 169 25.32 5.24 -4.49
N ALA A 170 24.06 4.86 -4.69
CA ALA A 170 23.66 4.11 -5.86
C ALA A 170 22.23 4.46 -6.28
N GLU A 171 21.93 4.10 -7.53
CA GLU A 171 20.57 4.07 -8.04
C GLU A 171 20.11 2.61 -8.08
N ILE A 172 18.89 2.34 -7.62
CA ILE A 172 18.27 1.02 -7.66
C ILE A 172 17.04 1.06 -8.58
N THR A 173 16.88 0.03 -9.41
CA THR A 173 15.78 -0.10 -10.36
C THR A 173 14.79 -1.15 -9.90
N LYS A 174 13.49 -0.87 -10.04
CA LYS A 174 12.43 -1.81 -9.67
C LYS A 174 12.47 -3.08 -10.50
N VAL A 175 12.31 -4.21 -9.82
CA VAL A 175 12.18 -5.55 -10.42
C VAL A 175 10.73 -6.01 -10.30
N SER A 176 10.15 -5.81 -9.13
CA SER A 176 8.75 -6.08 -8.83
C SER A 176 8.32 -5.22 -7.64
N ASN A 177 7.07 -5.35 -7.21
CA ASN A 177 6.56 -4.59 -6.08
C ASN A 177 7.41 -4.80 -4.81
N GLY A 178 7.91 -3.70 -4.24
CA GLY A 178 8.77 -3.74 -3.06
C GLY A 178 10.14 -4.38 -3.29
N LYS A 179 10.51 -4.75 -4.53
CA LYS A 179 11.81 -5.35 -4.84
C LYS A 179 12.53 -4.54 -5.90
N TYR A 180 13.69 -4.03 -5.52
CA TYR A 180 14.58 -3.23 -6.37
C TYR A 180 15.94 -3.89 -6.45
N LYS A 181 16.72 -3.55 -7.46
CA LYS A 181 18.09 -4.07 -7.63
C LYS A 181 19.07 -3.00 -8.06
N ALA A 182 20.33 -3.21 -7.73
CA ALA A 182 21.49 -2.58 -8.34
C ALA A 182 22.60 -3.62 -8.53
N THR A 183 23.58 -3.31 -9.36
CA THR A 183 24.83 -4.09 -9.42
C THR A 183 25.87 -3.34 -8.60
N LEU A 184 26.26 -3.90 -7.46
CA LEU A 184 27.26 -3.34 -6.55
C LEU A 184 28.50 -4.25 -6.58
N ASN A 185 29.67 -3.71 -6.94
CA ASN A 185 30.92 -4.48 -7.05
C ASN A 185 30.73 -5.79 -7.85
N GLU A 186 30.13 -5.71 -9.04
CA GLU A 186 29.84 -6.87 -9.91
C GLU A 186 28.80 -7.86 -9.35
N THR A 187 28.27 -7.63 -8.15
CA THR A 187 27.22 -8.45 -7.53
C THR A 187 25.84 -7.82 -7.70
N VAL A 188 24.89 -8.58 -8.27
CA VAL A 188 23.48 -8.20 -8.26
C VAL A 188 22.98 -8.20 -6.82
N THR A 189 22.59 -7.02 -6.34
CA THR A 189 22.12 -6.78 -4.98
C THR A 189 20.65 -6.38 -5.02
N TYR A 190 19.83 -7.04 -4.22
CA TYR A 190 18.42 -6.73 -4.04
C TYR A 190 18.17 -5.90 -2.78
N PHE A 191 17.22 -4.99 -2.92
CA PHE A 191 16.62 -4.20 -1.86
C PHE A 191 15.15 -4.60 -1.78
N VAL A 192 14.78 -5.30 -0.71
CA VAL A 192 13.43 -5.82 -0.51
C VAL A 192 12.75 -5.08 0.62
N PHE A 193 11.69 -4.36 0.28
CA PHE A 193 10.88 -3.56 1.17
C PHE A 193 9.62 -4.31 1.59
N ASP A 194 9.26 -4.18 2.87
CA ASP A 194 7.96 -4.60 3.42
C ASP A 194 7.14 -3.40 3.96
N GLY A 195 7.52 -2.18 3.59
CA GLY A 195 6.87 -0.94 4.04
C GLY A 195 7.29 -0.47 5.43
N LYS A 196 7.94 -1.32 6.25
CA LYS A 196 8.53 -0.95 7.54
C LYS A 196 10.03 -1.19 7.58
N ASN A 197 10.51 -2.12 6.77
CA ASN A 197 11.87 -2.57 6.75
C ASN A 197 12.37 -2.59 5.31
N VAL A 198 13.68 -2.48 5.17
CA VAL A 198 14.40 -2.86 3.96
C VAL A 198 15.39 -3.96 4.31
N TYR A 199 15.42 -5.00 3.51
CA TYR A 199 16.40 -6.06 3.58
C TYR A 199 17.30 -5.99 2.34
N ILE A 200 18.60 -5.89 2.57
CA ILE A 200 19.63 -5.85 1.52
C ILE A 200 20.30 -7.21 1.45
N MET A 201 20.38 -7.81 0.26
CA MET A 201 21.01 -9.12 0.05
C MET A 201 21.52 -9.29 -1.37
N ALA A 202 22.47 -10.19 -1.62
CA ALA A 202 22.83 -10.62 -2.96
C ALA A 202 21.74 -11.50 -3.59
N ASP A 203 21.74 -11.63 -4.92
CA ASP A 203 20.85 -12.55 -5.65
C ASP A 203 21.04 -14.01 -5.21
N GLU A 204 22.29 -14.41 -5.04
CA GLU A 204 22.66 -15.72 -4.53
C GLU A 204 23.29 -15.57 -3.15
N VAL A 205 22.86 -16.41 -2.20
CA VAL A 205 23.38 -16.38 -0.82
C VAL A 205 24.90 -16.55 -0.78
N GLU A 206 25.46 -17.35 -1.69
CA GLU A 206 26.91 -17.58 -1.80
C GLU A 206 27.67 -16.29 -2.16
N ASN A 207 27.04 -15.41 -2.94
CA ASN A 207 27.57 -14.11 -3.34
C ASN A 207 27.44 -13.04 -2.24
N ASN A 208 26.72 -13.32 -1.13
CA ASN A 208 26.74 -12.44 0.03
C ASN A 208 28.15 -12.22 0.55
N THR A 209 29.09 -13.15 0.30
CA THR A 209 30.49 -12.99 0.70
C THR A 209 31.09 -11.69 0.17
N GLN A 210 30.75 -11.25 -1.04
CA GLN A 210 31.27 -9.98 -1.59
C GLN A 210 30.64 -8.76 -0.91
N LEU A 211 29.36 -8.84 -0.53
CA LEU A 211 28.66 -7.77 0.18
C LEU A 211 28.94 -7.75 1.69
N ASN A 212 29.40 -8.88 2.24
CA ASN A 212 29.74 -9.05 3.65
C ASN A 212 30.99 -8.27 4.08
N TYR A 213 31.85 -7.94 3.12
CA TYR A 213 33.03 -7.12 3.32
C TYR A 213 32.92 -5.77 2.59
N PHE A 214 31.70 -5.35 2.26
CA PHE A 214 31.47 -4.09 1.57
C PHE A 214 31.96 -2.90 2.41
N CYS A 215 31.74 -2.95 3.71
CA CYS A 215 32.23 -1.94 4.63
C CYS A 215 33.66 -2.26 5.08
N SER A 216 34.49 -1.23 5.24
CA SER A 216 35.83 -1.37 5.81
C SER A 216 35.78 -1.99 7.21
N GLY A 217 36.86 -2.70 7.60
CA GLY A 217 36.92 -3.40 8.88
C GLY A 217 36.07 -4.68 8.96
N GLY A 218 35.52 -5.15 7.84
CA GLY A 218 34.75 -6.40 7.77
C GLY A 218 33.25 -6.25 8.06
N GLY A 219 32.72 -5.03 7.90
CA GLY A 219 31.28 -4.78 8.03
C GLY A 219 30.52 -5.13 6.74
N SER A 220 29.25 -5.46 6.91
CA SER A 220 28.35 -5.88 5.82
C SER A 220 27.23 -4.87 5.60
N ILE A 221 26.85 -4.65 4.35
CA ILE A 221 25.59 -4.00 4.01
C ILE A 221 24.41 -4.98 3.96
N VAL A 222 24.69 -6.30 3.94
CA VAL A 222 23.67 -7.35 4.02
C VAL A 222 23.10 -7.36 5.43
N ASN A 223 21.93 -6.76 5.59
CA ASN A 223 21.27 -6.66 6.87
C ASN A 223 19.79 -6.31 6.72
N HIS A 224 19.06 -6.46 7.81
CA HIS A 224 17.75 -5.89 8.01
C HIS A 224 17.89 -4.48 8.58
N TYR A 225 17.18 -3.53 7.98
CA TYR A 225 17.13 -2.15 8.43
C TYR A 225 15.68 -1.79 8.69
N HIS A 226 15.43 -1.17 9.83
CA HIS A 226 14.11 -0.76 10.28
C HIS A 226 13.91 0.71 9.98
N ARG A 227 12.72 1.07 9.48
CA ARG A 227 12.35 2.46 9.22
C ARG A 227 12.42 3.24 10.53
N ILE A 228 13.11 4.39 10.51
CA ILE A 228 13.20 5.31 11.64
C ILE A 228 12.35 6.55 11.39
N ILE A 229 12.04 7.27 12.48
CA ILE A 229 11.35 8.55 12.41
C ILE A 229 12.36 9.66 12.19
N GLY A 230 12.23 10.37 11.07
CA GLY A 230 13.10 11.48 10.71
C GLY A 230 14.43 11.05 10.09
N PRO A 231 15.29 12.01 9.71
CA PRO A 231 16.56 11.74 9.06
C PRO A 231 17.55 11.04 9.99
N LEU A 232 18.60 10.47 9.39
CA LEU A 232 19.79 10.07 10.14
C LEU A 232 20.38 11.27 10.89
N ASP A 233 21.02 11.02 12.02
CA ASP A 233 21.62 12.08 12.84
C ASP A 233 22.77 12.74 12.08
N VAL A 234 22.53 13.96 11.61
CA VAL A 234 23.45 14.74 10.77
C VAL A 234 24.80 14.98 11.44
N ASN A 235 24.88 14.91 12.77
CA ASN A 235 26.14 15.08 13.50
C ASN A 235 26.94 13.77 13.61
N GLN A 236 26.36 12.64 13.19
CA GLN A 236 26.96 11.31 13.30
C GLN A 236 27.13 10.60 11.95
N VAL A 237 26.62 11.16 10.86
CA VAL A 237 26.92 10.70 9.50
C VAL A 237 28.17 11.42 8.97
N GLY A 238 29.01 10.68 8.25
CA GLY A 238 30.08 11.26 7.44
C GLY A 238 29.50 11.85 6.16
N GLU A 239 30.15 12.90 5.63
CA GLU A 239 29.87 13.44 4.30
C GLU A 239 30.17 12.42 3.19
#